data_AF-A0A1X9YE12-F1
#
_entry.id   AF-A0A1X9YE12-F1
#
_cell.length_a   1.000
_cell.length_b   1.000
_cell.length_c   1.000
_cell.angle_alpha   90.00
_cell.angle_beta   90.00
_cell.angle_gamma   90.00
#
_symmetry.space_group_name_H-M   'P 1'
#
loop_
_entity.id
_entity.type
_entity.pdbx_description
1 polymer ?
#
loop_
_entity_poly.entity_id
_entity_poly.type
_entity_poly.pdbx_seq_one_letter_code
_entity_poly.pdbx_strand_id
1 'polypeptide(L)'
;MNRAFTNMLIVMAMGLAGPLAAAPPASAASDVKRVPDLADQLAGTYHGDVISDARGSSRSDVAITVVRTGKNIIRVTSDYPRIPTVSIPLTKAMNSIIAASGPHVVVVNLDADPNRMDLTIDDASWSGVKSAGQ
;
A
#
# COMPACT_ATOMS: atom_id res chain seq x y z
N MET A 1 -37.68 -35.87 -55.50
CA MET A 1 -37.43 -35.53 -56.92
C MET A 1 -36.11 -34.79 -56.99
N ASN A 2 -35.10 -35.40 -57.62
CA ASN A 2 -33.75 -34.87 -57.86
C ASN A 2 -33.78 -33.53 -58.61
N ARG A 3 -32.80 -32.63 -58.36
CA ARG A 3 -31.84 -32.00 -59.32
C ARG A 3 -30.71 -31.36 -58.50
N ALA A 4 -29.49 -31.90 -58.50
CA ALA A 4 -28.41 -31.80 -59.49
C ALA A 4 -27.56 -30.50 -59.36
N PHE A 5 -26.34 -30.70 -58.86
CA PHE A 5 -25.05 -30.09 -59.22
C PHE A 5 -25.01 -28.67 -59.79
N THR A 6 -24.22 -27.78 -59.16
CA THR A 6 -23.15 -27.04 -59.85
C THR A 6 -22.07 -26.67 -58.85
N ASN A 7 -20.86 -27.03 -59.21
CA ASN A 7 -19.62 -26.92 -58.47
C ASN A 7 -18.97 -25.55 -58.76
N MET A 8 -18.08 -25.14 -57.84
CA MET A 8 -16.81 -24.45 -58.12
C MET A 8 -16.82 -22.91 -58.30
N LEU A 9 -16.26 -22.19 -57.31
CA LEU A 9 -14.92 -21.62 -57.47
C LEU A 9 -14.27 -21.32 -56.10
N ILE A 10 -13.02 -21.75 -56.02
CA ILE A 10 -12.00 -21.56 -55.00
C ILE A 10 -11.58 -20.09 -54.91
N VAL A 11 -11.40 -19.55 -53.69
CA VAL A 11 -10.25 -18.69 -53.39
C VAL A 11 -9.66 -19.09 -52.04
N MET A 12 -8.43 -19.58 -52.14
CA MET A 12 -7.48 -19.92 -51.10
C MET A 12 -6.81 -18.63 -50.60
N ALA A 13 -6.68 -18.44 -49.29
CA ALA A 13 -5.70 -17.51 -48.73
C ALA A 13 -5.16 -18.07 -47.41
N MET A 14 -3.91 -18.53 -47.49
CA MET A 14 -3.04 -18.89 -46.37
C MET A 14 -2.82 -17.69 -45.44
N GLY A 15 -2.70 -17.93 -44.14
CA GLY A 15 -2.30 -16.90 -43.19
C GLY A 15 -1.98 -17.41 -41.79
N LEU A 16 -0.73 -17.83 -41.61
CA LEU A 16 0.08 -17.71 -40.38
C LEU A 16 -0.34 -18.49 -39.11
N ALA A 17 0.29 -19.65 -38.95
CA ALA A 17 0.59 -20.24 -37.65
C ALA A 17 1.58 -19.34 -36.89
N GLY A 18 1.19 -18.82 -35.74
CA GLY A 18 2.09 -18.21 -34.77
C GLY A 18 2.24 -19.13 -33.55
N PRO A 19 3.45 -19.58 -33.18
CA PRO A 19 3.69 -20.20 -31.89
C PRO A 19 4.08 -19.16 -30.83
N LEU A 20 3.98 -19.58 -29.57
CA LEU A 20 4.61 -19.03 -28.36
C LEU A 20 3.97 -17.79 -27.71
N ALA A 21 3.28 -18.05 -26.60
CA ALA A 21 3.64 -17.44 -25.33
C ALA A 21 3.21 -18.38 -24.19
N ALA A 22 4.11 -19.26 -23.77
CA ALA A 22 3.98 -19.90 -22.47
C ALA A 22 4.08 -18.79 -21.41
N ALA A 23 2.97 -18.50 -20.74
CA ALA A 23 2.97 -17.60 -19.60
C ALA A 23 3.99 -18.11 -18.56
N PRO A 24 4.85 -17.25 -17.99
CA PRO A 24 5.69 -17.68 -16.88
C PRO A 24 4.79 -18.11 -15.73
N PRO A 25 5.10 -19.22 -15.02
CA PRO A 25 4.42 -19.52 -13.77
C PRO A 25 4.63 -18.32 -12.84
N ALA A 26 3.53 -17.72 -12.39
CA ALA A 26 3.56 -16.79 -11.28
C ALA A 26 4.31 -17.49 -10.14
N SER A 27 5.46 -16.93 -9.79
CA SER A 27 6.27 -17.42 -8.68
C SER A 27 5.40 -17.30 -7.43
N ALA A 28 4.77 -18.41 -7.04
CA ALA A 28 4.13 -18.55 -5.75
C ALA A 28 5.25 -18.46 -4.73
N ALA A 29 5.53 -17.24 -4.28
CA ALA A 29 6.48 -16.98 -3.22
C ALA A 29 6.04 -17.83 -2.03
N SER A 30 6.91 -18.77 -1.66
CA SER A 30 6.70 -19.70 -0.57
C SER A 30 6.18 -18.97 0.67
N ASP A 31 5.02 -19.37 1.14
CA ASP A 31 4.37 -18.92 2.38
C ASP A 31 5.17 -19.42 3.60
N VAL A 32 6.41 -18.95 3.73
CA VAL A 32 7.10 -18.98 5.02
C VAL A 32 6.36 -17.96 5.86
N LYS A 33 5.50 -18.44 6.76
CA LYS A 33 4.76 -17.62 7.73
C LYS A 33 5.75 -16.75 8.49
N ARG A 34 5.93 -15.53 8.01
CA ARG A 34 6.86 -14.53 8.55
C ARG A 34 6.39 -14.17 9.96
N VAL A 35 7.33 -14.12 10.91
CA VAL A 35 7.04 -13.55 12.23
C VAL A 35 6.70 -12.07 12.03
N PRO A 36 5.50 -11.60 12.42
CA PRO A 36 5.13 -10.20 12.29
C PRO A 36 6.09 -9.30 13.05
N ASP A 37 6.55 -8.23 12.40
CA ASP A 37 7.42 -7.22 12.99
C ASP A 37 6.65 -5.92 13.31
N LEU A 38 7.34 -4.88 13.81
CA LEU A 38 6.67 -3.63 14.20
C LEU A 38 5.97 -2.95 13.01
N ALA A 39 6.53 -3.08 11.81
CA ALA A 39 5.92 -2.52 10.61
C ALA A 39 4.68 -3.32 10.18
N ASP A 40 4.62 -4.63 10.43
CA ASP A 40 3.40 -5.41 10.20
C ASP A 40 2.26 -4.97 11.13
N GLN A 41 2.57 -4.54 12.37
CA GLN A 41 1.55 -4.03 13.32
C GLN A 41 0.96 -2.69 12.86
N LEU A 42 1.80 -1.80 12.33
CA LEU A 42 1.39 -0.48 11.86
C LEU A 42 0.83 -0.48 10.42
N ALA A 43 1.07 -1.54 9.63
CA ALA A 43 0.60 -1.58 8.25
C ALA A 43 -0.93 -1.48 8.18
N GLY A 44 -1.44 -0.58 7.34
CA GLY A 44 -2.87 -0.32 7.16
C GLY A 44 -3.16 1.12 6.75
N THR A 45 -4.45 1.42 6.64
CA THR A 45 -4.95 2.76 6.32
C THR A 45 -5.50 3.41 7.57
N TYR A 46 -5.19 4.67 7.77
CA TYR A 46 -5.64 5.47 8.89
C TYR A 46 -6.35 6.72 8.40
N HIS A 47 -7.38 7.16 9.12
CA HIS A 47 -8.10 8.39 8.83
C HIS A 47 -8.07 9.30 10.05
N GLY A 48 -7.92 10.58 9.81
CA GLY A 48 -7.80 11.57 10.87
C GLY A 48 -7.59 12.97 10.34
N ASP A 49 -7.06 13.84 11.19
CA ASP A 49 -6.98 15.26 10.93
C ASP A 49 -5.53 15.75 11.04
N VAL A 50 -5.16 16.67 10.14
CA VAL A 50 -4.00 17.52 10.32
C VAL A 50 -4.35 18.55 11.38
N ILE A 51 -3.86 18.34 12.59
CA ILE A 51 -4.09 19.21 13.75
C ILE A 51 -3.38 20.55 13.54
N SER A 52 -2.16 20.53 13.01
CA SER A 52 -1.34 21.73 12.78
C SER A 52 -0.46 21.56 11.53
N ASP A 53 -0.29 22.64 10.78
CA ASP A 53 0.62 22.72 9.63
C ASP A 53 1.28 24.10 9.60
N ALA A 54 2.61 24.16 9.75
CA ALA A 54 3.34 25.42 9.82
C ALA A 54 3.28 26.27 8.53
N ARG A 55 2.92 25.68 7.38
CA ARG A 55 2.84 26.39 6.09
C ARG A 55 1.42 26.38 5.50
N GLY A 56 0.41 26.04 6.31
CA GLY A 56 -0.96 25.87 5.84
C GLY A 56 -2.01 25.99 6.96
N SER A 57 -3.25 25.66 6.62
CA SER A 57 -4.33 25.52 7.61
C SER A 57 -4.49 24.05 8.00
N SER A 58 -5.05 23.82 9.18
CA SER A 58 -5.52 22.49 9.59
C SER A 58 -6.49 21.91 8.54
N ARG A 59 -6.45 20.59 8.39
CA ARG A 59 -7.25 19.86 7.39
C ARG A 59 -7.87 18.64 8.05
N SER A 60 -9.16 18.46 7.83
CA SER A 60 -9.87 17.26 8.27
C SER A 60 -9.93 16.20 7.20
N ASP A 61 -10.18 14.96 7.63
CA ASP A 61 -10.38 13.78 6.77
C ASP A 61 -9.20 13.53 5.81
N VAL A 62 -8.00 13.51 6.39
CA VAL A 62 -6.76 13.17 5.71
C VAL A 62 -6.44 11.69 5.95
N ALA A 63 -6.25 10.95 4.86
CA ALA A 63 -5.88 9.55 4.90
C ALA A 63 -4.36 9.37 4.92
N ILE A 64 -3.89 8.49 5.80
CA ILE A 64 -2.51 8.03 5.85
C ILE A 64 -2.49 6.53 5.55
N THR A 65 -1.77 6.14 4.51
CA THR A 65 -1.54 4.72 4.20
C THR A 65 -0.12 4.34 4.60
N VAL A 66 -0.03 3.32 5.45
CA VAL A 66 1.22 2.78 5.99
C VAL A 66 1.47 1.40 5.40
N VAL A 67 2.59 1.22 4.72
CA VAL A 67 3.00 -0.05 4.10
C VAL A 67 4.35 -0.46 4.62
N ARG A 68 4.51 -1.73 5.00
CA ARG A 68 5.82 -2.29 5.35
C ARG A 68 6.73 -2.37 4.11
N THR A 69 7.93 -1.81 4.20
CA THR A 69 8.94 -1.87 3.13
C THR A 69 10.20 -2.65 3.53
N GLY A 70 10.39 -2.91 4.82
CA GLY A 70 11.51 -3.68 5.36
C GLY A 70 11.24 -4.11 6.80
N LYS A 71 12.21 -4.78 7.43
CA LYS A 71 12.10 -5.20 8.83
C LYS A 71 12.02 -3.96 9.72
N ASN A 72 10.89 -3.74 10.40
CA ASN A 72 10.61 -2.54 11.19
C ASN A 72 10.77 -1.23 10.38
N ILE A 73 10.53 -1.25 9.07
CA ILE A 73 10.54 -0.03 8.24
C ILE A 73 9.18 0.09 7.56
N ILE A 74 8.56 1.23 7.75
CA ILE A 74 7.30 1.59 7.09
C ILE A 74 7.55 2.65 6.02
N ARG A 75 6.76 2.61 4.95
CA ARG A 75 6.53 3.72 4.05
C ARG A 75 5.18 4.34 4.40
N VAL A 76 5.21 5.63 4.65
CA VAL A 76 4.02 6.44 4.92
C VAL A 76 3.70 7.22 3.66
N THR A 77 2.44 7.19 3.27
CA THR A 77 1.88 7.95 2.13
C THR A 77 0.62 8.66 2.60
N SER A 78 0.31 9.81 2.02
CA SER A 78 -0.88 10.60 2.34
C SER A 78 -1.55 11.12 1.09
N ASP A 79 -2.86 11.35 1.17
CA ASP A 79 -3.61 12.14 0.20
C ASP A 79 -3.47 13.67 0.41
N TYR A 80 -2.87 14.10 1.53
CA TYR A 80 -2.56 15.49 1.80
C TYR A 80 -1.19 15.88 1.21
N PRO A 81 -1.12 16.81 0.22
CA PRO A 81 0.12 17.09 -0.52
C PRO A 81 1.31 17.58 0.33
N ARG A 82 1.05 18.06 1.54
CA ARG A 82 2.06 18.57 2.46
C ARG A 82 2.72 17.48 3.30
N ILE A 83 2.14 16.28 3.33
CA ILE A 83 2.75 15.10 3.95
C ILE A 83 3.34 14.26 2.81
N PRO A 84 4.66 14.41 2.51
CA PRO A 84 5.29 13.65 1.45
C PRO A 84 5.36 12.15 1.78
N THR A 85 5.59 11.36 0.74
CA THR A 85 5.89 9.94 0.93
C THR A 85 7.27 9.77 1.56
N VAL A 86 7.35 9.12 2.72
CA VAL A 86 8.61 8.93 3.46
C VAL A 86 8.76 7.50 3.94
N SER A 87 10.01 7.06 4.13
CA SER A 87 10.33 5.78 4.76
C SER A 87 10.83 6.03 6.18
N ILE A 88 10.21 5.40 7.18
CA ILE A 88 10.49 5.64 8.60
C ILE A 88 10.90 4.31 9.23
N PRO A 89 12.13 4.19 9.76
CA PRO A 89 12.51 3.06 10.60
C PRO A 89 11.82 3.17 11.96
N LEU A 90 11.37 2.03 12.49
CA LEU A 90 10.60 1.94 13.73
C LEU A 90 11.41 1.24 14.81
N THR A 91 11.16 1.64 16.06
CA THR A 91 11.63 0.95 17.25
C THR A 91 10.52 0.86 18.28
N LYS A 92 10.63 -0.09 19.19
CA LYS A 92 9.72 -0.20 20.34
C LYS A 92 10.37 0.51 21.52
N ALA A 93 9.66 1.47 22.10
CA ALA A 93 10.05 2.19 23.30
C ALA A 93 9.00 1.96 24.39
N MET A 94 9.34 1.17 25.40
CA MET A 94 8.40 0.70 26.42
C MET A 94 7.18 0.03 25.76
N ASN A 95 6.00 0.66 25.85
CA ASN A 95 4.76 0.18 25.28
C ASN A 95 4.28 0.98 24.06
N SER A 96 5.18 1.75 23.45
CA SER A 96 4.90 2.51 22.23
C SER A 96 5.78 2.07 21.08
N ILE A 97 5.25 2.18 19.86
CA ILE A 97 6.03 2.09 18.64
C ILE A 97 6.32 3.51 18.18
N ILE A 98 7.59 3.81 17.96
CA ILE A 98 8.05 5.15 17.59
C ILE A 98 9.00 5.13 16.40
N ALA A 99 9.20 6.28 15.77
CA ALA A 99 10.29 6.49 14.82
C ALA A 99 11.64 6.27 15.50
N ALA A 100 12.50 5.43 14.91
CA ALA A 100 13.82 5.10 15.45
C ALA A 100 14.86 6.19 15.16
N SER A 101 14.68 6.97 14.09
CA SER A 101 15.62 8.00 13.65
C SER A 101 14.98 8.93 12.62
N GLY A 102 15.65 10.07 12.38
CA GLY A 102 15.25 11.04 11.36
C GLY A 102 14.38 12.17 11.93
N PRO A 103 13.91 13.08 11.07
CA PRO A 103 13.16 14.26 11.51
C PRO A 103 11.66 13.98 11.71
N HIS A 104 11.22 12.75 11.49
CA HIS A 104 9.81 12.37 11.53
C HIS A 104 9.45 11.84 12.91
N VAL A 105 8.26 12.22 13.38
CA VAL A 105 7.69 11.66 14.60
C VAL A 105 6.58 10.70 14.20
N VAL A 106 6.65 9.48 14.72
CA VAL A 106 5.55 8.50 14.67
C VAL A 106 5.37 8.03 16.09
N VAL A 107 4.15 8.00 16.60
CA VAL A 107 3.83 7.46 17.91
C VAL A 107 2.54 6.65 17.83
N VAL A 108 2.62 5.40 18.27
CA VAL A 108 1.47 4.53 18.53
C VAL A 108 1.63 3.99 19.94
N ASN A 109 0.71 4.33 20.85
CA ASN A 109 0.72 3.82 22.21
C ASN A 109 -0.14 2.55 22.27
N LEU A 110 0.49 1.41 22.51
CA LEU A 110 -0.16 0.11 22.45
C LEU A 110 -1.06 -0.19 23.67
N ASP A 111 -0.89 0.52 24.80
CA ASP A 111 -1.74 0.37 25.99
C ASP A 111 -2.98 1.26 25.94
N ALA A 112 -2.81 2.49 25.44
CA ALA A 112 -3.89 3.48 25.42
C ALA A 112 -4.86 3.24 24.25
N ASP A 113 -4.33 3.20 23.03
CA ASP A 113 -5.09 2.89 21.82
C ASP A 113 -4.14 2.40 20.73
N PRO A 114 -4.02 1.08 20.51
CA PRO A 114 -3.10 0.52 19.52
C PRO A 114 -3.50 0.85 18.06
N ASN A 115 -4.71 1.38 17.83
CA ASN A 115 -5.16 1.79 16.51
C ASN A 115 -4.95 3.29 16.26
N ARG A 116 -4.64 4.08 17.28
CA ARG A 116 -4.38 5.51 17.13
C ARG A 116 -2.92 5.77 16.81
N MET A 117 -2.68 6.63 15.82
CA MET A 117 -1.35 7.04 15.40
C MET A 117 -1.26 8.56 15.37
N ASP A 118 -0.21 9.10 15.99
CA ASP A 118 0.21 10.48 15.84
C ASP A 118 1.45 10.54 14.94
N LEU A 119 1.44 11.49 14.00
CA LEU A 119 2.45 11.62 12.95
C LEU A 119 2.86 13.09 12.81
N THR A 120 4.16 13.36 12.76
CA THR A 120 4.69 14.66 12.34
C THR A 120 5.70 14.46 11.21
N ILE A 121 5.42 15.06 10.05
CA ILE A 121 6.31 15.08 8.89
C ILE A 121 6.31 16.49 8.32
N ASP A 122 7.51 17.05 8.09
CA ASP A 122 7.69 18.33 7.38
C ASP A 122 6.85 19.48 7.98
N ASP A 123 6.86 19.57 9.32
CA ASP A 123 6.09 20.51 10.16
C ASP A 123 4.56 20.42 10.05
N ALA A 124 4.03 19.34 9.48
CA ALA A 124 2.63 18.98 9.54
C ALA A 124 2.41 17.87 10.58
N SER A 125 1.60 18.17 11.59
CA SER A 125 1.18 17.23 12.62
C SER A 125 -0.22 16.71 12.32
N TRP A 126 -0.35 15.39 12.25
CA TRP A 126 -1.57 14.67 11.96
C TRP A 126 -1.84 13.65 13.05
N SER A 127 -3.12 13.38 13.31
CA SER A 127 -3.55 12.34 14.23
C SER A 127 -4.77 11.63 13.71
N GLY A 128 -4.80 10.31 13.83
CA GLY A 128 -5.93 9.53 13.36
C GLY A 128 -5.94 8.10 13.87
N VAL A 129 -6.95 7.37 13.43
CA VAL A 129 -7.21 5.98 13.84
C VAL A 129 -7.18 5.06 12.64
N LYS A 130 -6.71 3.84 12.87
CA LYS A 130 -6.66 2.78 11.85
C LYS A 130 -8.08 2.40 11.46
N SER A 131 -8.35 2.39 10.16
CA SER A 131 -9.59 1.82 9.65
C SER A 131 -9.63 0.34 9.99
N ALA A 132 -10.75 -0.12 10.55
CA ALA A 132 -11.00 -1.55 10.66
C ALA A 132 -10.90 -2.15 9.26
N GLY A 133 -9.96 -3.09 9.06
CA GLY A 133 -9.76 -3.73 7.77
C GLY A 133 -11.07 -4.33 7.27
N GLN A 134 -11.39 -4.07 6.00
CA GLN A 134 -12.33 -4.91 5.26
C GLN A 134 -11.75 -6.30 5.04
#